data_AF-A0A3C2ASH6-F1
#
_entry.id   AF-A0A3C2ASH6-F1
#
_cell.length_a   1.000
_cell.length_b   1.000
_cell.length_c   1.000
_cell.angle_alpha   90.00
_cell.angle_beta   90.00
_cell.angle_gamma   90.00
#
_symmetry.space_group_name_H-M   'P 1'
#
loop_
_entity.id
_entity.type
_entity.pdbx_description
1 polymer ?
#
loop_
_entity_poly.entity_id
_entity_poly.type
_entity_poly.pdbx_seq_one_letter_code
_entity_poly.pdbx_strand_id
1 'polypeptide(L)' 'PGGGVAFVRVSSVLENMKGDNEDETTGIQIVSKAIDEPLRTIVHNAGLEGSVVVSKVKEGKADFGF' A
#
# COMPACT_ATOMS: atom_id res chain seq x y z
N PRO A 1 8.35 -12.18 1.44
CA PRO A 1 7.56 -11.07 0.87
C PRO A 1 8.42 -10.07 0.07
N GLY A 2 8.24 -10.02 -1.26
CA GLY A 2 8.94 -9.09 -2.17
C GLY A 2 7.94 -8.30 -3.04
N GLY A 3 8.44 -7.53 -4.02
CA GLY A 3 7.60 -6.94 -5.08
C GLY A 3 6.63 -5.82 -4.64
N GLY A 4 6.83 -5.19 -3.48
CA GLY A 4 5.94 -4.12 -2.99
C GLY A 4 4.78 -4.62 -2.10
N VAL A 5 4.63 -5.94 -1.93
CA VAL A 5 3.65 -6.55 -1.01
C VAL A 5 3.87 -6.12 0.44
N ALA A 6 5.13 -5.94 0.86
CA ALA A 6 5.47 -5.46 2.19
C ALA A 6 4.89 -4.07 2.48
N PHE A 7 4.95 -3.16 1.49
CA PHE A 7 4.43 -1.81 1.64
C PHE A 7 2.90 -1.77 1.73
N VAL A 8 2.22 -2.58 0.90
CA VAL A 8 0.75 -2.72 0.96
C VAL A 8 0.28 -3.30 2.29
N ARG A 9 1.07 -4.19 2.91
CA ARG A 9 0.74 -4.71 4.25
C ARG A 9 0.87 -3.64 5.33
N VAL A 10 1.87 -2.77 5.23
CA VAL A 10 2.07 -1.64 6.15
C VAL A 10 0.94 -0.61 6.03
N SER A 11 0.28 -0.49 4.87
CA SER A 11 -0.85 0.45 4.69
C SER A 11 -1.96 0.22 5.72
N SER A 12 -2.29 -1.04 6.03
CA SER A 12 -3.30 -1.39 7.03
C SER A 12 -2.94 -0.96 8.46
N VAL A 13 -1.64 -0.84 8.76
CA VAL A 13 -1.15 -0.34 10.05
C VAL A 13 -1.28 1.19 10.09
N LEU A 14 -0.92 1.86 8.98
CA LEU A 14 -1.00 3.32 8.87
C LEU A 14 -2.45 3.83 8.83
N GLU A 15 -3.39 3.08 8.27
CA GLU A 15 -4.82 3.43 8.29
C GLU A 15 -5.40 3.51 9.72
N ASN A 16 -4.83 2.76 10.66
CA ASN A 16 -5.23 2.77 12.06
C ASN A 16 -4.43 3.78 12.90
N MET A 17 -3.47 4.48 12.30
CA MET A 17 -2.60 5.42 13.00
C MET A 17 -3.19 6.83 12.95
N LYS A 18 -3.20 7.50 14.11
CA LYS A 18 -3.50 8.94 14.23
C LYS A 18 -2.29 9.64 14.78
N GLY A 19 -1.99 10.81 14.23
CA GLY A 19 -0.97 11.70 14.78
C GLY A 19 -1.46 12.43 16.01
N ASP A 20 -0.55 13.11 16.69
CA ASP A 20 -0.87 13.92 17.88
C ASP A 20 -1.64 15.20 17.51
N ASN A 21 -1.60 15.59 16.23
CA ASN A 21 -2.33 16.73 15.65
C ASN A 21 -2.84 16.42 14.22
N GLU A 22 -3.58 17.36 13.64
CA GLU A 22 -4.14 17.22 12.28
C GLU A 22 -3.06 17.23 11.18
N ASP A 23 -1.96 17.95 11.37
CA ASP A 23 -0.86 18.02 10.40
C ASP A 23 -0.14 16.67 10.30
N GLU A 24 0.13 16.02 11.44
CA GLU A 24 0.70 14.68 11.50
C GLU A 24 -0.25 13.64 10.92
N THR A 25 -1.55 13.72 11.23
CA THR A 25 -2.57 12.83 10.66
C THR A 25 -2.61 12.98 9.13
N THR A 26 -2.50 14.20 8.62
CA THR A 26 -2.41 14.48 7.19
C THR A 26 -1.12 13.89 6.59
N GLY A 27 0.02 14.03 7.27
CA GLY A 27 1.28 13.42 6.86
C GLY A 27 1.21 11.89 6.77
N ILE A 28 0.59 11.25 7.76
CA ILE A 28 0.34 9.80 7.78
C ILE A 28 -0.49 9.39 6.57
N GLN A 29 -1.55 10.13 6.24
CA GLN A 29 -2.38 9.85 5.06
C GLN A 29 -1.62 10.00 3.75
N ILE A 30 -0.73 10.99 3.63
CA ILE A 30 0.12 11.18 2.44
C ILE A 30 1.05 9.98 2.27
N VAL A 31 1.75 9.60 3.33
CA VAL A 31 2.66 8.45 3.32
C VAL A 31 1.89 7.17 2.99
N SER A 32 0.71 6.98 3.58
CA SER A 32 -0.15 5.83 3.34
C SER A 32 -0.60 5.70 1.88
N LYS A 33 -0.75 6.81 1.15
CA LYS A 33 -1.04 6.77 -0.29
C LYS A 33 0.21 6.46 -1.11
N ALA A 34 1.36 7.02 -0.73
CA ALA A 34 2.61 6.86 -1.46
C ALA A 34 3.16 5.43 -1.44
N ILE A 35 2.96 4.69 -0.36
CA ILE A 35 3.45 3.31 -0.20
C ILE A 35 2.78 2.29 -1.14
N ASP A 36 1.61 2.58 -1.71
CA ASP A 36 0.96 1.70 -2.71
C ASP A 36 1.55 1.87 -4.12
N GLU A 37 2.24 2.98 -4.39
CA GLU A 37 2.74 3.36 -5.71
C GLU A 37 3.84 2.44 -6.27
N PRO A 38 4.80 1.92 -5.47
CA PRO A 38 5.80 0.99 -5.97
C PRO A 38 5.18 -0.29 -6.55
N LEU A 39 4.17 -0.86 -5.88
CA LEU A 39 3.48 -2.06 -6.39
C LEU A 39 2.71 -1.72 -7.68
N ARG A 40 2.01 -0.58 -7.72
CA ARG A 40 1.31 -0.12 -8.93
C ARG A 40 2.26 0.01 -10.12
N THR A 41 3.44 0.58 -9.89
CA THR A 41 4.46 0.77 -10.93
C THR A 41 4.98 -0.56 -11.46
N ILE A 42 5.27 -1.52 -10.58
CA ILE A 42 5.72 -2.88 -10.97
C ILE A 42 4.65 -3.57 -11.81
N VAL A 43 3.39 -3.52 -11.36
CA VAL A 43 2.25 -4.14 -12.05
C VAL A 43 1.97 -3.46 -13.39
N HIS A 44 2.08 -2.14 -13.46
CA HIS A 44 1.93 -1.38 -14.70
C HIS A 44 3.00 -1.76 -15.72
N ASN A 45 4.26 -1.89 -15.29
CA ASN A 45 5.35 -2.36 -16.14
C ASN A 45 5.14 -3.80 -16.64
N ALA A 46 4.37 -4.61 -15.92
CA ALA A 46 3.96 -5.95 -16.34
C ALA A 46 2.74 -5.95 -17.30
N GLY A 47 2.23 -4.78 -17.70
CA GLY A 47 1.09 -4.64 -18.61
C GLY A 47 -0.26 -4.91 -17.95
N LEU A 48 -0.32 -4.89 -16.62
CA LEU A 48 -1.52 -5.19 -15.84
C LEU A 48 -2.05 -3.94 -15.12
N GLU A 49 -3.28 -4.03 -14.65
CA GLU A 49 -3.92 -2.93 -13.94
C GLU A 49 -3.48 -2.89 -12.46
N GLY A 50 -2.63 -1.90 -12.12
CA GLY A 50 -2.07 -1.72 -10.78
C GLY A 50 -3.11 -1.65 -9.66
N SER A 51 -4.25 -0.99 -9.89
CA SER A 51 -5.35 -0.87 -8.92
C SER A 51 -5.93 -2.23 -8.52
N VAL A 52 -6.20 -3.11 -9.50
CA VAL A 52 -6.81 -4.41 -9.26
C VAL A 52 -5.85 -5.32 -8.49
N VAL A 53 -4.57 -5.30 -8.84
CA VAL A 53 -3.56 -6.11 -8.14
C VAL A 53 -3.35 -5.62 -6.71
N VAL A 54 -3.22 -4.31 -6.49
CA VAL A 54 -3.09 -3.75 -5.13
C VAL A 54 -4.29 -4.14 -4.27
N SER A 55 -5.53 -4.02 -4.79
CA SER A 55 -6.74 -4.42 -4.05
C SER A 55 -6.74 -5.91 -3.71
N LYS A 56 -6.40 -6.78 -4.67
CA LYS A 56 -6.27 -8.23 -4.41
C LYS A 56 -5.20 -8.55 -3.37
N VAL A 57 -4.06 -7.86 -3.42
CA VAL A 57 -3.00 -8.03 -2.42
C VAL A 57 -3.53 -7.57 -1.06
N LYS A 58 -4.22 -6.42 -0.95
CA LYS A 58 -4.84 -5.95 0.30
C LYS A 58 -5.84 -6.95 0.89
N GLU A 59 -6.67 -7.58 0.07
CA GLU A 59 -7.63 -8.63 0.48
C GLU A 59 -6.96 -9.95 0.92
N GLY A 60 -5.80 -10.26 0.35
CA GLY A 60 -5.01 -11.42 0.71
C GLY A 60 -4.38 -11.34 2.11
N LYS A 61 -3.90 -12.47 2.62
CA LYS A 61 -3.29 -12.58 3.96
C LYS A 61 -1.82 -12.99 3.88
N ALA A 62 -1.03 -12.57 4.88
CA ALA A 62 0.36 -12.97 5.06
C ALA A 62 1.19 -12.79 3.78
N ASP A 63 1.80 -13.88 3.29
CA ASP A 63 2.69 -13.91 2.12
C ASP A 63 1.96 -13.87 0.77
N PHE A 64 0.62 -13.81 0.77
CA PHE A 64 -0.14 -13.64 -0.47
C PHE A 64 0.26 -12.33 -1.16
N GLY A 65 0.79 -12.45 -2.36
CA GLY A 65 1.37 -11.38 -3.15
C GLY A 65 1.04 -11.52 -4.63
N PHE A 66 1.61 -10.62 -5.43
CA PHE A 66 1.61 -10.66 -6.88
C PHE A 66 2.89 -11.32 -7.40
#